data_AF-A0A3A8EY04-F1
#
_entry.id   AF-A0A3A8EY04-F1
#
_cell.length_a   1.000
_cell.length_b   1.000
_cell.length_c   1.000
_cell.angle_alpha   90.00
_cell.angle_beta   90.00
_cell.angle_gamma   90.00
#
_symmetry.space_group_name_H-M   'P 1'
#
loop_
_entity.id
_entity.type
_entity.pdbx_description
1 polymer ?
#
loop_
_entity_poly.entity_id
_entity_poly.type
_entity_poly.pdbx_seq_one_letter_code
_entity_poly.pdbx_strand_id
1 'polypeptide(L)'
;MTINQSTSVSAEFGYYPERIEIENDRFSIKTLPNFEDVLAAVKDDPNIHKDWIYPGTQKNIDLNGVITHRPYSVRIFGMPKTHEITLHRSDNIEDIDFVVWCLSFFTGMRLSKDKYGFLDATPIKKGKLVDFVLSQCTIEDVIELTLDYLESERDNFRATKRVSAVIHALFLAQYPQSLPFERFQYLYMALDGCYQLVKAKANPKLKKDISHKNRIEWICNQFQIKVPDWALVIEKKSEISIVRNDTMHEALFLDEPLGFAIYINNQPDGKQINVILEMQHLLCRLLVCILGKAETDYVKSCINNRLLKCLTL
;
A
#
# COMPACT_ATOMS: atom_id res chain seq x y z
N MET A 1 41.48 -13.23 14.74
CA MET A 1 40.69 -12.27 13.94
C MET A 1 39.89 -13.07 12.94
N THR A 2 38.67 -13.42 13.29
CA THR A 2 37.73 -14.11 12.41
C THR A 2 37.16 -13.06 11.46
N ILE A 3 37.41 -13.22 10.16
CA ILE A 3 36.77 -12.44 9.12
C ILE A 3 35.29 -12.84 9.18
N ASN A 4 34.45 -12.03 9.82
CA ASN A 4 33.00 -12.16 9.68
C ASN A 4 32.72 -11.91 8.19
N GLN A 5 32.38 -12.97 7.44
CA GLN A 5 31.79 -12.81 6.13
C GLN A 5 30.55 -11.92 6.31
N SER A 6 30.60 -10.69 5.80
CA SER A 6 29.44 -9.82 5.76
C SER A 6 28.42 -10.48 4.83
N THR A 7 27.37 -11.05 5.41
CA THR A 7 26.27 -11.63 4.63
C THR A 7 25.50 -10.50 3.98
N SER A 8 25.43 -10.53 2.65
CA SER A 8 24.65 -9.59 1.86
C SER A 8 23.69 -10.31 0.95
N VAL A 9 22.52 -9.72 0.73
CA VAL A 9 21.52 -10.17 -0.22
C VAL A 9 21.18 -9.04 -1.18
N SER A 10 20.96 -9.35 -2.45
CA SER A 10 20.67 -8.37 -3.51
C SER A 10 19.52 -8.83 -4.40
N ALA A 11 18.74 -7.90 -4.93
CA ALA A 11 17.74 -8.18 -5.95
C ALA A 11 17.45 -6.96 -6.84
N GLU A 12 17.11 -7.24 -8.11
CA GLU A 12 16.53 -6.25 -9.00
C GLU A 12 15.05 -6.00 -8.64
N PHE A 13 14.62 -4.74 -8.66
CA PHE A 13 13.26 -4.37 -8.32
C PHE A 13 12.73 -3.21 -9.16
N GLY A 14 11.41 -3.18 -9.28
CA GLY A 14 10.60 -2.04 -9.70
C GLY A 14 10.81 -1.54 -11.13
N TYR A 15 9.74 -1.07 -11.75
CA TYR A 15 9.86 0.06 -12.67
C TYR A 15 9.81 1.31 -11.79
N TYR A 16 10.80 2.19 -11.83
CA TYR A 16 10.80 3.47 -11.10
C TYR A 16 11.41 4.55 -12.00
N PRO A 17 10.70 5.65 -12.29
CA PRO A 17 11.07 6.56 -13.38
C PRO A 17 12.13 7.61 -13.02
N GLU A 18 12.92 7.38 -11.96
CA GLU A 18 13.98 8.29 -11.54
C GLU A 18 15.25 7.50 -11.19
N ARG A 19 16.41 8.12 -11.39
CA ARG A 19 17.69 7.52 -11.06
C ARG A 19 17.93 7.60 -9.56
N ILE A 20 18.47 6.53 -8.98
CA ILE A 20 18.84 6.45 -7.58
C ILE A 20 20.21 5.79 -7.51
N GLU A 21 21.14 6.49 -6.86
CA GLU A 21 22.48 5.99 -6.52
C GLU A 21 22.69 6.29 -5.03
N ILE A 22 22.67 5.25 -4.20
CA ILE A 22 22.85 5.33 -2.75
C ILE A 22 23.79 4.19 -2.35
N GLU A 23 24.77 4.49 -1.50
CA GLU A 23 25.68 3.50 -0.92
C GLU A 23 25.98 3.95 0.50
N ASN A 24 25.70 3.09 1.48
CA ASN A 24 26.04 3.30 2.88
C ASN A 24 26.34 1.98 3.59
N ASP A 25 26.59 2.03 4.91
CA ASP A 25 27.01 0.86 5.69
C ASP A 25 25.95 -0.25 5.83
N ARG A 26 24.67 0.06 5.58
CA ARG A 26 23.53 -0.87 5.75
C ARG A 26 23.04 -1.41 4.42
N PHE A 27 23.00 -0.58 3.37
CA PHE A 27 22.47 -0.96 2.07
C PHE A 27 23.04 -0.11 0.92
N SER A 28 22.76 -0.56 -0.30
CA SER A 28 22.96 0.22 -1.50
C SER A 28 21.83 0.06 -2.51
N ILE A 29 21.62 1.10 -3.32
CA ILE A 29 20.71 1.10 -4.47
C ILE A 29 21.46 1.70 -5.66
N LYS A 30 21.40 1.01 -6.79
CA LYS A 30 21.94 1.50 -8.05
C LYS A 30 20.92 1.39 -9.17
N THR A 31 20.95 2.35 -10.09
CA THR A 31 20.16 2.29 -11.32
C THR A 31 20.79 1.28 -12.30
N LEU A 32 19.96 0.45 -12.94
CA LEU A 32 20.42 -0.56 -13.90
C LEU A 32 20.90 0.08 -15.22
N PRO A 33 21.86 -0.52 -15.95
CA PRO A 33 22.43 0.07 -17.17
C PRO A 33 21.43 0.36 -18.28
N ASN A 34 20.38 -0.46 -18.42
CA ASN A 34 19.33 -0.34 -19.44
C ASN A 34 18.18 0.61 -19.05
N PHE A 35 18.39 1.48 -18.06
CA PHE A 35 17.35 2.35 -17.51
C PHE A 35 16.62 3.18 -18.56
N GLU A 36 17.35 3.87 -19.44
CA GLU A 36 16.74 4.74 -20.47
C GLU A 36 15.89 3.94 -21.47
N ASP A 37 16.36 2.77 -21.89
CA ASP A 37 15.64 1.87 -22.79
C ASP A 37 14.34 1.37 -22.14
N VAL A 38 14.39 1.04 -20.85
CA VAL A 38 13.22 0.62 -20.07
C VAL A 38 12.20 1.76 -19.94
N LEU A 39 12.65 2.99 -19.68
CA LEU A 39 11.76 4.16 -19.60
C LEU A 39 11.07 4.43 -20.94
N ALA A 40 11.83 4.38 -22.03
CA ALA A 40 11.28 4.56 -23.37
C ALA A 40 10.25 3.47 -23.70
N ALA A 41 10.59 2.20 -23.46
CA ALA A 41 9.71 1.06 -23.72
C ALA A 41 8.40 1.13 -22.91
N VAL A 42 8.45 1.52 -21.63
CA VAL A 42 7.24 1.70 -20.84
C VAL A 42 6.45 2.89 -21.34
N LYS A 43 7.08 4.05 -21.58
CA LYS A 43 6.38 5.27 -22.04
C LYS A 43 5.61 5.05 -23.35
N ASP A 44 6.15 4.23 -24.25
CA ASP A 44 5.56 3.93 -25.55
C ASP A 44 4.58 2.73 -25.51
N ASP A 45 4.33 2.13 -24.33
CA ASP A 45 3.41 0.99 -24.21
C ASP A 45 1.97 1.40 -24.58
N PRO A 46 1.33 0.72 -25.55
CA PRO A 46 -0.01 1.08 -26.03
C PRO A 46 -1.10 0.85 -24.98
N ASN A 47 -0.83 0.11 -23.91
CA ASN A 47 -1.77 -0.16 -22.83
C ASN A 47 -1.70 0.88 -21.70
N ILE A 48 -1.01 2.01 -21.90
CA ILE A 48 -1.04 3.12 -20.95
C ILE A 48 -2.32 3.93 -21.14
N HIS A 49 -3.03 4.16 -20.03
CA HIS A 49 -4.15 5.09 -19.97
C HIS A 49 -4.10 5.91 -18.68
N LYS A 50 -4.06 7.24 -18.80
CA LYS A 50 -4.08 8.20 -17.67
C LYS A 50 -3.04 7.90 -16.58
N ASP A 51 -1.80 7.64 -16.98
CA ASP A 51 -0.66 7.29 -16.10
C ASP A 51 -0.74 5.90 -15.43
N TRP A 52 -1.64 5.03 -15.89
CA TRP A 52 -1.72 3.63 -15.49
C TRP A 52 -1.37 2.74 -16.67
N ILE A 53 -0.55 1.72 -16.44
CA ILE A 53 -0.30 0.67 -17.43
C ILE A 53 -1.19 -0.54 -17.10
N TYR A 54 -1.84 -1.06 -18.14
CA TYR A 54 -2.72 -2.21 -18.08
C TYR A 54 -2.08 -3.39 -18.81
N PRO A 55 -2.37 -4.63 -18.41
CA PRO A 55 -1.97 -5.81 -19.15
C PRO A 55 -2.73 -5.88 -20.48
N GLY A 56 -2.01 -6.25 -21.53
CA GLY A 56 -2.62 -6.52 -22.84
C GLY A 56 -3.56 -7.73 -22.82
N THR A 57 -4.22 -7.95 -23.97
CA THR A 57 -5.14 -9.08 -24.16
C THR A 57 -4.48 -10.42 -23.88
N GLN A 58 -5.17 -11.32 -23.18
CA GLN A 58 -4.64 -12.66 -22.93
C GLN A 58 -4.54 -13.45 -24.23
N LYS A 59 -3.37 -14.03 -24.46
CA LYS A 59 -3.06 -14.87 -25.62
C LYS A 59 -3.05 -16.34 -25.20
N ASN A 60 -3.60 -17.21 -26.05
CA ASN A 60 -3.46 -18.65 -25.94
C ASN A 60 -2.74 -19.17 -27.19
N ILE A 61 -1.74 -20.01 -26.99
CA ILE A 61 -0.97 -20.65 -28.06
C ILE A 61 -1.32 -22.12 -28.01
N ASP A 62 -1.92 -22.65 -29.08
CA ASP A 62 -2.22 -24.07 -29.16
C ASP A 62 -0.97 -24.91 -29.49
N LEU A 63 -1.12 -26.24 -29.53
CA LEU A 63 -0.02 -27.17 -29.84
C LEU A 63 0.56 -26.98 -31.25
N ASN A 64 -0.17 -26.31 -32.15
CA ASN A 64 0.26 -26.00 -33.51
C ASN A 64 0.87 -24.59 -33.63
N GLY A 65 0.99 -23.85 -32.51
CA GLY A 65 1.53 -22.50 -32.49
C GLY A 65 0.52 -21.40 -32.89
N VAL A 66 -0.76 -21.72 -33.06
CA VAL A 66 -1.79 -20.74 -33.43
C VAL A 66 -2.10 -19.85 -32.22
N ILE A 67 -1.92 -18.55 -32.39
CA ILE A 67 -2.20 -17.55 -31.36
C ILE A 67 -3.67 -17.13 -31.44
N THR A 68 -4.42 -17.39 -30.38
CA THR A 68 -5.79 -16.89 -30.22
C THR A 68 -5.84 -15.84 -29.10
N HIS A 69 -6.52 -14.73 -29.38
CA HIS A 69 -6.74 -13.66 -28.40
C HIS A 69 -8.04 -13.94 -27.64
N ARG A 70 -7.98 -13.93 -26.31
CA ARG A 70 -9.16 -14.05 -25.45
C ARG A 70 -9.91 -12.71 -25.40
N PRO A 71 -11.22 -12.71 -25.10
CA PRO A 71 -11.99 -11.46 -24.96
C PRO A 71 -11.68 -10.68 -23.66
N TYR A 72 -10.73 -11.14 -22.86
CA TYR A 72 -10.32 -10.54 -21.58
C TYR A 72 -8.79 -10.44 -21.49
N SER A 73 -8.31 -9.48 -20.70
CA SER A 73 -6.88 -9.26 -20.46
C SER A 73 -6.29 -10.30 -19.51
N VAL A 74 -4.97 -10.47 -19.58
CA VAL A 74 -4.23 -11.17 -18.51
C VAL A 74 -4.42 -10.34 -17.25
N ARG A 75 -4.68 -10.95 -16.09
CA ARG A 75 -4.81 -10.18 -14.84
C ARG A 75 -3.49 -9.92 -14.14
N ILE A 76 -2.55 -10.88 -14.24
CA ILE A 76 -1.25 -10.79 -13.60
C ILE A 76 -0.20 -10.48 -14.66
N PHE A 77 0.61 -9.45 -14.42
CA PHE A 77 1.68 -9.05 -15.34
C PHE A 77 2.93 -8.59 -14.59
N GLY A 78 4.00 -8.44 -15.36
CA GLY A 78 5.29 -7.96 -14.87
C GLY A 78 5.55 -6.53 -15.30
N MET A 79 6.37 -5.83 -14.53
CA MET A 79 7.00 -4.58 -14.94
C MET A 79 8.51 -4.80 -15.05
N PRO A 80 9.19 -4.15 -16.02
CA PRO A 80 10.63 -4.22 -16.15
C PRO A 80 11.32 -3.70 -14.89
N LYS A 81 12.50 -4.23 -14.59
CA LYS A 81 13.32 -3.79 -13.47
C LYS A 81 14.18 -2.61 -13.89
N THR A 82 14.38 -1.66 -12.98
CA THR A 82 15.13 -0.42 -13.22
C THR A 82 16.24 -0.20 -12.21
N HIS A 83 16.18 -0.88 -11.06
CA HIS A 83 17.13 -0.71 -9.97
C HIS A 83 17.52 -2.07 -9.37
N GLU A 84 18.69 -2.12 -8.76
CA GLU A 84 19.11 -3.20 -7.86
C GLU A 84 19.28 -2.62 -6.46
N ILE A 85 18.80 -3.35 -5.45
CA ILE A 85 19.04 -3.06 -4.04
C ILE A 85 19.88 -4.17 -3.42
N THR A 86 20.83 -3.81 -2.57
CA THR A 86 21.64 -4.72 -1.76
C THR A 86 21.51 -4.36 -0.29
N LEU A 87 21.28 -5.34 0.58
CA LEU A 87 21.35 -5.18 2.04
C LEU A 87 22.65 -5.83 2.54
N HIS A 88 23.54 -5.08 3.18
CA HIS A 88 24.90 -5.52 3.52
C HIS A 88 25.02 -6.37 4.79
N ARG A 89 23.93 -6.50 5.56
CA ARG A 89 23.87 -7.26 6.83
C ARG A 89 22.61 -8.12 6.94
N SER A 90 22.14 -8.63 5.81
CA SER A 90 21.02 -9.55 5.73
C SER A 90 21.36 -10.70 4.78
N ASP A 91 20.97 -11.90 5.16
CA ASP A 91 20.98 -13.11 4.34
C ASP A 91 19.56 -13.52 3.90
N ASN A 92 18.54 -12.75 4.28
CA ASN A 92 17.15 -13.07 4.04
C ASN A 92 16.58 -12.23 2.90
N ILE A 93 16.29 -12.88 1.78
CA ILE A 93 15.66 -12.23 0.61
C ILE A 93 14.29 -11.62 0.93
N GLU A 94 13.59 -12.11 1.96
CA GLU A 94 12.30 -11.53 2.36
C GLU A 94 12.45 -10.14 3.01
N ASP A 95 13.64 -9.79 3.51
CA ASP A 95 13.91 -8.46 4.04
C ASP A 95 13.89 -7.44 2.88
N ILE A 96 14.44 -7.80 1.72
CA ILE A 96 14.33 -6.99 0.49
C ILE A 96 12.86 -6.84 0.08
N ASP A 97 12.07 -7.91 0.13
CA ASP A 97 10.64 -7.82 -0.20
C ASP A 97 9.94 -6.77 0.67
N PHE A 98 10.21 -6.78 1.97
CA PHE A 98 9.65 -5.82 2.91
C PHE A 98 10.11 -4.38 2.60
N VAL A 99 11.41 -4.18 2.35
CA VAL A 99 11.97 -2.87 1.97
C VAL A 99 11.32 -2.32 0.70
N VAL A 100 11.20 -3.15 -0.34
CA VAL A 100 10.56 -2.77 -1.61
C VAL A 100 9.08 -2.41 -1.42
N TRP A 101 8.36 -3.11 -0.53
CA TRP A 101 6.98 -2.76 -0.20
C TRP A 101 6.85 -1.41 0.50
N CYS A 102 7.72 -1.12 1.48
CA CYS A 102 7.70 0.18 2.16
C CYS A 102 8.14 1.31 1.21
N LEU A 103 9.14 1.08 0.37
CA LEU A 103 9.52 2.01 -0.68
C LEU A 103 8.35 2.27 -1.65
N SER A 104 7.58 1.22 -1.99
CA SER A 104 6.37 1.39 -2.80
C SER A 104 5.37 2.33 -2.14
N PHE A 105 5.16 2.19 -0.83
CA PHE A 105 4.29 3.05 -0.04
C PHE A 105 4.78 4.50 -0.03
N PHE A 106 6.02 4.76 0.37
CA PHE A 106 6.52 6.13 0.48
C PHE A 106 6.70 6.85 -0.86
N THR A 107 6.93 6.11 -1.95
CA THR A 107 6.97 6.69 -3.30
C THR A 107 5.58 6.85 -3.92
N GLY A 108 4.54 6.25 -3.31
CA GLY A 108 3.20 6.26 -3.86
C GLY A 108 3.07 5.53 -5.19
N MET A 109 3.88 4.48 -5.40
CA MET A 109 3.95 3.74 -6.65
C MET A 109 4.27 2.27 -6.35
N ARG A 110 3.61 1.33 -7.03
CA ARG A 110 3.84 -0.09 -6.77
C ARG A 110 5.19 -0.51 -7.35
N LEU A 111 6.07 -1.02 -6.49
CA LEU A 111 7.35 -1.63 -6.85
C LEU A 111 7.32 -3.10 -6.43
N SER A 112 8.07 -3.95 -7.12
CA SER A 112 8.19 -5.37 -6.78
C SER A 112 9.48 -5.93 -7.38
N LYS A 113 10.10 -6.91 -6.70
CA LYS A 113 11.17 -7.72 -7.30
C LYS A 113 10.65 -8.87 -8.18
N ASP A 114 9.39 -9.25 -8.00
CA ASP A 114 8.83 -10.42 -8.67
C ASP A 114 8.66 -10.18 -10.16
N LYS A 115 8.87 -11.24 -10.95
CA LYS A 115 8.66 -11.20 -12.40
C LYS A 115 7.20 -10.92 -12.77
N TYR A 116 6.26 -11.37 -11.94
CA TYR A 116 4.81 -11.23 -12.12
C TYR A 116 4.15 -10.75 -10.82
N GLY A 117 4.42 -9.50 -10.44
CA GLY A 117 4.03 -8.92 -9.14
C GLY A 117 2.86 -7.92 -9.17
N PHE A 118 2.21 -7.73 -10.32
CA PHE A 118 1.20 -6.70 -10.55
C PHE A 118 -0.14 -7.31 -10.97
N LEU A 119 -1.24 -6.77 -10.42
CA LEU A 119 -2.61 -7.23 -10.65
C LEU A 119 -3.43 -6.12 -11.31
N ASP A 120 -4.08 -6.44 -12.43
CA ASP A 120 -5.03 -5.65 -13.23
C ASP A 120 -4.51 -4.32 -13.81
N ALA A 121 -3.85 -3.47 -13.03
CA ALA A 121 -3.12 -2.29 -13.52
C ALA A 121 -2.17 -1.76 -12.45
N THR A 122 -1.23 -0.90 -12.86
CA THR A 122 -0.35 -0.20 -11.92
C THR A 122 -0.01 1.20 -12.40
N PRO A 123 0.16 2.20 -11.52
CA PRO A 123 0.58 3.52 -11.97
C PRO A 123 2.05 3.52 -12.37
N ILE A 124 2.37 4.29 -13.41
CA ILE A 124 3.73 4.50 -13.90
C ILE A 124 4.34 5.83 -13.44
N LYS A 125 3.68 6.50 -12.49
CA LYS A 125 4.12 7.75 -11.88
C LYS A 125 4.06 7.66 -10.36
N LYS A 126 5.00 8.35 -9.71
CA LYS A 126 5.05 8.53 -8.25
C LYS A 126 3.84 9.27 -7.71
N GLY A 127 3.57 9.08 -6.42
CA GLY A 127 2.54 9.81 -5.68
C GLY A 127 1.10 9.51 -6.11
N LYS A 128 0.88 8.42 -6.88
CA LYS A 128 -0.45 8.04 -7.36
C LYS A 128 -1.25 7.22 -6.35
N LEU A 129 -0.57 6.53 -5.43
CA LEU A 129 -1.17 5.57 -4.50
C LEU A 129 -1.20 6.03 -3.04
N VAL A 130 -0.77 7.27 -2.76
CA VAL A 130 -0.75 7.88 -1.43
C VAL A 130 -1.16 9.35 -1.52
N ASP A 131 -1.50 9.97 -0.38
CA ASP A 131 -1.93 11.36 -0.31
C ASP A 131 -0.85 12.31 0.26
N PHE A 132 0.40 11.91 0.19
CA PHE A 132 1.53 12.72 0.64
C PHE A 132 2.67 12.78 -0.38
N VAL A 133 3.54 13.76 -0.18
CA VAL A 133 4.84 13.89 -0.83
C VAL A 133 5.91 13.93 0.25
N LEU A 134 7.02 13.24 0.01
CA LEU A 134 8.20 13.33 0.84
C LEU A 134 8.77 14.75 0.74
N SER A 135 8.98 15.38 1.90
CA SER A 135 9.50 16.73 2.01
C SER A 135 10.62 16.72 3.03
N GLN A 136 11.77 17.30 2.68
CA GLN A 136 12.96 17.35 3.55
C GLN A 136 13.44 15.97 4.01
N CYS A 137 13.10 14.92 3.26
CA CYS A 137 13.58 13.57 3.45
C CYS A 137 13.83 12.92 2.08
N THR A 138 14.70 11.92 2.09
CA THR A 138 15.23 11.23 0.92
C THR A 138 14.74 9.79 0.86
N ILE A 139 15.03 9.10 -0.24
CA ILE A 139 14.81 7.66 -0.33
C ILE A 139 15.70 6.90 0.66
N GLU A 140 16.87 7.44 1.00
CA GLU A 140 17.75 6.87 2.01
C GLU A 140 17.06 6.87 3.38
N ASP A 141 16.48 8.00 3.80
CA ASP A 141 15.74 8.11 5.07
C ASP A 141 14.56 7.12 5.16
N VAL A 142 13.87 6.89 4.03
CA VAL A 142 12.78 5.90 3.94
C VAL A 142 13.28 4.48 4.17
N ILE A 143 14.42 4.13 3.59
CA ILE A 143 14.97 2.77 3.71
C ILE A 143 15.50 2.56 5.12
N GLU A 144 16.21 3.54 5.68
CA GLU A 144 16.65 3.52 7.08
C GLU A 144 15.47 3.30 8.03
N LEU A 145 14.39 4.06 7.89
CA LEU A 145 13.16 3.87 8.67
C LEU A 145 12.59 2.44 8.54
N THR A 146 12.65 1.89 7.33
CA THR A 146 12.14 0.55 7.06
C THR A 146 13.01 -0.53 7.69
N LEU A 147 14.34 -0.37 7.63
CA LEU A 147 15.29 -1.28 8.25
C LEU A 147 15.18 -1.22 9.77
N ASP A 148 14.96 -0.04 10.36
CA ASP A 148 14.71 0.13 11.79
C ASP A 148 13.44 -0.61 12.23
N TYR A 149 12.35 -0.50 11.44
CA TYR A 149 11.14 -1.27 11.71
C TYR A 149 11.40 -2.77 11.62
N LEU A 150 12.09 -3.23 10.58
CA LEU A 150 12.41 -4.64 10.36
C LEU A 150 13.23 -5.22 11.52
N GLU A 151 14.24 -4.49 11.98
CA GLU A 151 15.04 -4.88 13.15
C GLU A 151 14.20 -4.93 14.43
N SER A 152 13.29 -3.97 14.62
CA SER A 152 12.38 -3.96 15.78
C SER A 152 11.40 -5.13 15.80
N GLU A 153 11.11 -5.73 14.63
CA GLU A 153 10.19 -6.85 14.46
C GLU A 153 10.89 -8.17 14.12
N ARG A 154 12.20 -8.29 14.37
CA ARG A 154 12.99 -9.48 14.00
C ARG A 154 12.40 -10.79 14.56
N ASP A 155 11.78 -10.75 15.74
CA ASP A 155 11.14 -11.92 16.38
C ASP A 155 9.67 -12.13 15.96
N ASN A 156 9.12 -11.27 15.10
CA ASN A 156 7.73 -11.26 14.69
C ASN A 156 7.61 -11.11 13.16
N PHE A 157 8.02 -12.15 12.42
CA PHE A 157 7.96 -12.17 10.95
C PHE A 157 6.56 -11.86 10.39
N ARG A 158 5.49 -12.11 11.15
CA ARG A 158 4.12 -11.80 10.73
C ARG A 158 3.85 -10.29 10.68
N ALA A 159 4.57 -9.47 11.43
CA ALA A 159 4.40 -8.02 11.40
C ALA A 159 4.81 -7.43 10.04
N THR A 160 6.00 -7.74 9.54
CA THR A 160 6.49 -7.27 8.25
C THR A 160 5.58 -7.74 7.10
N LYS A 161 5.21 -9.03 7.07
CA LYS A 161 4.24 -9.55 6.09
C LYS A 161 2.89 -8.86 6.16
N ARG A 162 2.41 -8.51 7.36
CA ARG A 162 1.12 -7.81 7.53
C ARG A 162 1.20 -6.35 7.09
N VAL A 163 2.30 -5.65 7.34
CA VAL A 163 2.52 -4.30 6.78
C VAL A 163 2.49 -4.35 5.25
N SER A 164 3.24 -5.27 4.63
CA SER A 164 3.21 -5.47 3.18
C SER A 164 1.79 -5.79 2.67
N ALA A 165 1.02 -6.60 3.38
CA ALA A 165 -0.36 -6.92 3.03
C ALA A 165 -1.31 -5.70 3.13
N VAL A 166 -1.14 -4.86 4.15
CA VAL A 166 -1.91 -3.61 4.30
C VAL A 166 -1.61 -2.65 3.15
N ILE A 167 -0.33 -2.45 2.82
CA ILE A 167 0.08 -1.62 1.66
C ILE A 167 -0.51 -2.18 0.37
N HIS A 168 -0.44 -3.50 0.17
CA HIS A 168 -1.01 -4.13 -1.01
C HIS A 168 -2.52 -3.91 -1.13
N ALA A 169 -3.26 -4.13 -0.06
CA ALA A 169 -4.71 -3.93 -0.04
C ALA A 169 -5.09 -2.46 -0.29
N LEU A 170 -4.35 -1.51 0.30
CA LEU A 170 -4.50 -0.07 0.02
C LEU A 170 -4.32 0.24 -1.48
N PHE A 171 -3.36 -0.41 -2.14
CA PHE A 171 -3.10 -0.19 -3.56
C PHE A 171 -4.14 -0.85 -4.45
N LEU A 172 -4.59 -2.07 -4.12
CA LEU A 172 -5.65 -2.76 -4.86
C LEU A 172 -6.97 -1.97 -4.83
N ALA A 173 -7.29 -1.33 -3.71
CA ALA A 173 -8.45 -0.47 -3.58
C ALA A 173 -8.44 0.76 -4.52
N GLN A 174 -7.29 1.08 -5.11
CA GLN A 174 -7.10 2.24 -5.98
C GLN A 174 -7.11 1.87 -7.47
N TYR A 175 -7.34 0.59 -7.82
CA TYR A 175 -7.50 0.18 -9.20
C TYR A 175 -8.62 1.01 -9.89
N PRO A 176 -8.34 1.64 -11.05
CA PRO A 176 -9.28 2.57 -11.66
C PRO A 176 -10.65 1.98 -12.00
N GLN A 177 -10.73 0.68 -12.31
CA GLN A 177 -12.00 0.02 -12.65
C GLN A 177 -12.64 -0.73 -11.48
N SER A 178 -12.07 -0.69 -10.27
CA SER A 178 -12.73 -1.31 -9.11
C SER A 178 -14.06 -0.66 -8.79
N LEU A 179 -15.06 -1.50 -8.54
CA LEU A 179 -16.38 -1.10 -8.07
C LEU A 179 -16.29 -0.59 -6.62
N PRO A 180 -17.21 0.30 -6.18
CA PRO A 180 -17.17 0.90 -4.85
C PRO A 180 -17.09 -0.13 -3.71
N PHE A 181 -17.84 -1.24 -3.79
CA PHE A 181 -17.81 -2.28 -2.77
C PHE A 181 -16.46 -3.01 -2.73
N GLU A 182 -15.80 -3.24 -3.87
CA GLU A 182 -14.48 -3.89 -3.92
C GLU A 182 -13.43 -3.00 -3.24
N ARG A 183 -13.45 -1.70 -3.56
CA ARG A 183 -12.57 -0.71 -2.91
C ARG A 183 -12.79 -0.72 -1.40
N PHE A 184 -14.05 -0.67 -0.97
CA PHE A 184 -14.41 -0.74 0.44
C PHE A 184 -13.87 -1.98 1.13
N GLN A 185 -14.06 -3.17 0.54
CA GLN A 185 -13.59 -4.43 1.10
C GLN A 185 -12.07 -4.42 1.30
N TYR A 186 -11.30 -4.02 0.29
CA TYR A 186 -9.84 -3.91 0.39
C TYR A 186 -9.39 -2.93 1.48
N LEU A 187 -10.01 -1.75 1.54
CA LEU A 187 -9.66 -0.74 2.53
C LEU A 187 -10.04 -1.18 3.95
N TYR A 188 -11.19 -1.85 4.12
CA TYR A 188 -11.57 -2.39 5.43
C TYR A 188 -10.63 -3.51 5.88
N MET A 189 -10.23 -4.42 4.98
CA MET A 189 -9.23 -5.44 5.28
C MET A 189 -7.89 -4.81 5.70
N ALA A 190 -7.47 -3.74 5.03
CA ALA A 190 -6.28 -2.99 5.40
C ALA A 190 -6.40 -2.35 6.79
N LEU A 191 -7.56 -1.77 7.13
CA LEU A 191 -7.81 -1.17 8.46
C LEU A 191 -7.77 -2.22 9.57
N ASP A 192 -8.37 -3.40 9.35
CA ASP A 192 -8.28 -4.52 10.27
C ASP A 192 -6.82 -5.03 10.39
N GLY A 193 -6.05 -5.00 9.30
CA GLY A 193 -4.61 -5.28 9.30
C GLY A 193 -3.82 -4.30 10.17
N CYS A 194 -4.08 -2.99 10.05
CA CYS A 194 -3.52 -1.96 10.92
C CYS A 194 -3.88 -2.23 12.40
N TYR A 195 -5.15 -2.54 12.69
CA TYR A 195 -5.57 -2.90 14.05
C TYR A 195 -4.74 -4.05 14.63
N GLN A 196 -4.51 -5.12 13.87
CA GLN A 196 -3.71 -6.25 14.35
C GLN A 196 -2.23 -5.88 14.59
N LEU A 197 -1.66 -4.97 13.80
CA LEU A 197 -0.30 -4.44 14.02
C LEU A 197 -0.22 -3.63 15.31
N VAL A 198 -1.14 -2.68 15.50
CA VAL A 198 -1.17 -1.80 16.68
C VAL A 198 -1.48 -2.61 17.95
N LYS A 199 -2.45 -3.52 17.89
CA LYS A 199 -2.78 -4.45 18.99
C LYS A 199 -1.58 -5.28 19.42
N ALA A 200 -0.78 -5.78 18.47
CA ALA A 200 0.39 -6.58 18.80
C ALA A 200 1.42 -5.78 19.62
N LYS A 201 1.54 -4.47 19.38
CA LYS A 201 2.46 -3.57 20.12
C LYS A 201 1.83 -2.91 21.36
N ALA A 202 0.53 -3.07 21.60
CA ALA A 202 -0.16 -2.41 22.70
C ALA A 202 0.47 -2.75 24.07
N ASN A 203 0.77 -1.70 24.84
CA ASN A 203 1.28 -1.79 26.20
C ASN A 203 0.47 -0.83 27.11
N PRO A 204 -0.26 -1.33 28.12
CA PRO A 204 -0.40 -2.74 28.51
C PRO A 204 -1.14 -3.56 27.44
N LYS A 205 -0.91 -4.89 27.43
CA LYS A 205 -1.63 -5.81 26.55
C LYS A 205 -3.13 -5.74 26.84
N LEU A 206 -3.93 -5.76 25.77
CA LEU A 206 -5.38 -5.73 25.89
C LEU A 206 -5.90 -6.98 26.60
N LYS A 207 -6.74 -6.78 27.63
CA LYS A 207 -7.38 -7.89 28.37
C LYS A 207 -8.45 -8.61 27.56
N LYS A 208 -9.09 -7.92 26.61
CA LYS A 208 -10.11 -8.45 25.70
C LYS A 208 -9.89 -7.87 24.31
N ASP A 209 -10.31 -8.62 23.29
CA ASP A 209 -10.25 -8.12 21.92
C ASP A 209 -11.24 -6.96 21.72
N ILE A 210 -10.84 -5.97 20.91
CA ILE A 210 -11.72 -4.86 20.54
C ILE A 210 -12.70 -5.34 19.48
N SER A 211 -13.99 -5.16 19.74
CA SER A 211 -15.05 -5.48 18.78
C SER A 211 -14.89 -4.68 17.49
N HIS A 212 -15.23 -5.24 16.33
CA HIS A 212 -15.04 -4.62 15.02
C HIS A 212 -15.45 -3.14 14.95
N LYS A 213 -16.66 -2.83 15.44
CA LYS A 213 -17.19 -1.45 15.49
C LYS A 213 -16.30 -0.43 16.20
N ASN A 214 -15.52 -0.86 17.19
CA ASN A 214 -14.67 0.00 18.02
C ASN A 214 -13.21 0.03 17.54
N ARG A 215 -12.81 -0.81 16.57
CA ARG A 215 -11.39 -0.99 16.21
C ARG A 215 -10.77 0.27 15.64
N ILE A 216 -11.48 0.94 14.72
CA ILE A 216 -10.97 2.12 14.01
C ILE A 216 -10.87 3.31 14.97
N GLU A 217 -11.90 3.55 15.78
CA GLU A 217 -11.86 4.54 16.85
C GLU A 217 -10.69 4.27 17.81
N TRP A 218 -10.51 3.01 18.23
CA TRP A 218 -9.42 2.63 19.13
C TRP A 218 -8.04 2.90 18.55
N ILE A 219 -7.74 2.51 17.29
CA ILE A 219 -6.43 2.77 16.67
C ILE A 219 -6.19 4.28 16.46
N CYS A 220 -7.20 5.05 16.08
CA CYS A 220 -7.09 6.50 15.95
C CYS A 220 -6.71 7.14 17.29
N ASN A 221 -7.34 6.69 18.39
CA ASN A 221 -7.01 7.16 19.73
C ASN A 221 -5.59 6.79 20.16
N GLN A 222 -5.06 5.62 19.77
CA GLN A 222 -3.66 5.24 20.08
C GLN A 222 -2.65 6.23 19.49
N PHE A 223 -2.93 6.75 18.29
CA PHE A 223 -2.04 7.68 17.59
C PHE A 223 -2.51 9.13 17.65
N GLN A 224 -3.52 9.45 18.47
CA GLN A 224 -4.14 10.77 18.55
C GLN A 224 -4.48 11.34 17.16
N ILE A 225 -5.03 10.50 16.29
CA ILE A 225 -5.60 10.88 14.99
C ILE A 225 -7.08 11.19 15.22
N LYS A 226 -7.61 12.26 14.61
CA LYS A 226 -9.04 12.56 14.67
C LYS A 226 -9.83 11.39 14.10
N VAL A 227 -10.73 10.82 14.91
CA VAL A 227 -11.62 9.74 14.47
C VAL A 227 -12.59 10.29 13.41
N PRO A 228 -12.68 9.68 12.22
CA PRO A 228 -13.63 10.10 11.20
C PRO A 228 -15.07 9.80 11.62
N ASP A 229 -16.02 10.61 11.14
CA ASP A 229 -17.43 10.52 11.57
C ASP A 229 -18.05 9.15 11.26
N TRP A 230 -17.71 8.55 10.10
CA TRP A 230 -18.17 7.22 9.70
C TRP A 230 -17.61 6.08 10.58
N ALA A 231 -16.54 6.34 11.35
CA ALA A 231 -15.91 5.39 12.27
C ALA A 231 -16.33 5.57 13.73
N LEU A 232 -16.95 6.71 14.08
CA LEU A 232 -17.39 6.99 15.44
C LEU A 232 -18.47 5.99 15.87
N VAL A 233 -18.38 5.54 17.13
CA VAL A 233 -19.36 4.63 17.70
C VAL A 233 -20.44 5.41 18.43
N ILE A 234 -21.62 5.48 17.81
CA ILE A 234 -22.83 6.11 18.37
C ILE A 234 -23.84 5.00 18.66
N GLU A 235 -24.43 5.01 19.86
CA GLU A 235 -25.43 3.99 20.27
C GLU A 235 -24.98 2.54 20.04
N LYS A 236 -23.70 2.25 20.30
CA LYS A 236 -23.07 0.92 20.14
C LYS A 236 -22.94 0.44 18.69
N LYS A 237 -23.05 1.30 17.68
CA LYS A 237 -22.74 0.96 16.27
C LYS A 237 -21.89 2.07 15.65
N SER A 238 -21.05 1.73 14.68
CA SER A 238 -20.45 2.71 13.77
C SER A 238 -20.96 2.46 12.36
N GLU A 239 -21.14 3.51 11.56
CA GLU A 239 -21.66 3.42 10.19
C GLU A 239 -20.86 2.40 9.38
N ILE A 240 -19.54 2.50 9.41
CA ILE A 240 -18.66 1.57 8.69
C ILE A 240 -18.82 0.11 9.14
N SER A 241 -19.12 -0.13 10.41
CA SER A 241 -19.32 -1.49 10.92
C SER A 241 -20.63 -2.10 10.45
N ILE A 242 -21.65 -1.28 10.19
CA ILE A 242 -22.92 -1.70 9.59
C ILE A 242 -22.66 -2.09 8.13
N VAL A 243 -22.12 -1.16 7.34
CA VAL A 243 -21.80 -1.40 5.93
C VAL A 243 -20.93 -2.65 5.75
N ARG A 244 -19.90 -2.82 6.60
CA ARG A 244 -19.06 -4.02 6.56
C ARG A 244 -19.84 -5.29 6.83
N ASN A 245 -20.70 -5.31 7.84
CA ASN A 245 -21.44 -6.52 8.17
C ASN A 245 -22.40 -6.90 7.04
N ASP A 246 -23.13 -5.93 6.51
CA ASP A 246 -24.09 -6.17 5.43
C ASP A 246 -23.36 -6.63 4.16
N THR A 247 -22.20 -6.03 3.85
CA THR A 247 -21.42 -6.40 2.67
C THR A 247 -20.82 -7.79 2.77
N MET A 248 -20.35 -8.18 3.95
CA MET A 248 -19.64 -9.46 4.12
C MET A 248 -20.57 -10.63 4.46
N HIS A 249 -21.69 -10.37 5.12
CA HIS A 249 -22.58 -11.42 5.63
C HIS A 249 -23.91 -11.51 4.88
N GLU A 250 -24.38 -10.39 4.31
CA GLU A 250 -25.66 -10.34 3.60
C GLU A 250 -25.51 -10.08 2.09
N ALA A 251 -24.28 -9.87 1.60
CA ALA A 251 -23.98 -9.45 0.22
C ALA A 251 -24.68 -8.15 -0.20
N LEU A 252 -24.87 -7.23 0.75
CA LEU A 252 -25.48 -5.91 0.55
C LEU A 252 -24.45 -4.79 0.78
N PHE A 253 -24.34 -3.85 -0.16
CA PHE A 253 -23.53 -2.65 -0.02
C PHE A 253 -24.45 -1.43 0.02
N LEU A 254 -24.62 -0.83 1.19
CA LEU A 254 -25.55 0.29 1.44
C LEU A 254 -27.01 -0.10 1.09
N ASP A 255 -27.47 -1.22 1.64
CA ASP A 255 -28.79 -1.82 1.44
C ASP A 255 -29.13 -2.28 0.00
N GLU A 256 -28.18 -2.19 -0.93
CA GLU A 256 -28.34 -2.64 -2.32
C GLU A 256 -27.46 -3.87 -2.63
N PRO A 257 -27.79 -4.69 -3.64
CA PRO A 257 -26.89 -5.72 -4.13
C PRO A 257 -25.51 -5.15 -4.51
N LEU A 258 -24.46 -5.96 -4.35
CA LEU A 258 -23.09 -5.55 -4.67
C LEU A 258 -23.00 -4.98 -6.10
N GLY A 259 -22.48 -3.75 -6.21
CA GLY A 259 -22.31 -3.06 -7.50
C GLY A 259 -23.41 -2.06 -7.86
N PHE A 260 -24.49 -1.96 -7.07
CA PHE A 260 -25.62 -1.07 -7.34
C PHE A 260 -25.61 0.24 -6.54
N ALA A 261 -24.71 0.39 -5.56
CA ALA A 261 -24.57 1.60 -4.74
C ALA A 261 -23.16 2.19 -4.75
N ILE A 262 -23.08 3.49 -4.44
CA ILE A 262 -21.82 4.23 -4.28
C ILE A 262 -21.77 4.78 -2.87
N TYR A 263 -20.61 4.66 -2.20
CA TYR A 263 -20.43 5.14 -0.83
C TYR A 263 -20.10 6.64 -0.79
N ILE A 264 -21.16 7.44 -0.97
CA ILE A 264 -21.16 8.89 -0.77
C ILE A 264 -22.12 9.16 0.37
N ASN A 265 -21.62 9.67 1.50
CA ASN A 265 -22.48 10.05 2.60
C ASN A 265 -22.88 11.52 2.42
N ASN A 266 -24.18 11.76 2.22
CA ASN A 266 -24.76 13.09 2.10
C ASN A 266 -25.14 13.57 3.50
N GLN A 267 -24.30 14.42 4.08
CA GLN A 267 -24.64 15.04 5.35
C GLN A 267 -25.78 16.06 5.18
N PRO A 268 -26.62 16.29 6.20
CA PRO A 268 -27.72 17.27 6.16
C PRO A 268 -27.27 18.70 5.83
N ASP A 269 -25.98 19.00 6.03
CA ASP A 269 -25.36 20.30 5.72
C ASP A 269 -24.92 20.45 4.25
N GLY A 270 -25.21 19.45 3.40
CA GLY A 270 -24.86 19.45 1.98
C GLY A 270 -23.40 19.04 1.69
N LYS A 271 -22.61 18.66 2.69
CA LYS A 271 -21.27 18.11 2.44
C LYS A 271 -21.35 16.66 1.98
N GLN A 272 -20.80 16.39 0.81
CA GLN A 272 -20.54 15.04 0.33
C GLN A 272 -19.27 14.50 1.00
N ILE A 273 -19.43 13.54 1.89
CA ILE A 273 -18.31 12.80 2.47
C ILE A 273 -17.98 11.63 1.54
N ASN A 274 -16.74 11.61 1.04
CA ASN A 274 -16.22 10.48 0.28
C ASN A 274 -15.51 9.51 1.24
N VAL A 275 -16.27 8.58 1.81
CA VAL A 275 -15.76 7.64 2.83
C VAL A 275 -14.60 6.80 2.29
N ILE A 276 -14.66 6.38 1.02
CA ILE A 276 -13.57 5.60 0.39
C ILE A 276 -12.26 6.40 0.36
N LEU A 277 -12.31 7.68 0.00
CA LEU A 277 -11.15 8.57 0.01
C LEU A 277 -10.59 8.73 1.43
N GLU A 278 -11.47 8.98 2.40
CA GLU A 278 -11.05 9.15 3.80
C GLU A 278 -10.42 7.88 4.37
N MET A 279 -10.95 6.69 4.02
CA MET A 279 -10.35 5.41 4.40
C MET A 279 -8.92 5.26 3.82
N GLN A 280 -8.71 5.61 2.54
CA GLN A 280 -7.38 5.58 1.92
C GLN A 280 -6.39 6.48 2.66
N HIS A 281 -6.81 7.71 2.95
CA HIS A 281 -5.98 8.71 3.63
C HIS A 281 -5.71 8.33 5.09
N LEU A 282 -6.70 7.79 5.80
CA LEU A 282 -6.51 7.27 7.15
C LEU A 282 -5.49 6.12 7.16
N LEU A 283 -5.58 5.19 6.20
CA LEU A 283 -4.62 4.09 6.07
C LEU A 283 -3.19 4.59 5.84
N CYS A 284 -3.00 5.62 5.02
CA CYS A 284 -1.67 6.21 4.81
C CYS A 284 -1.10 6.75 6.13
N ARG A 285 -1.90 7.47 6.94
CA ARG A 285 -1.47 7.97 8.26
C ARG A 285 -1.17 6.84 9.23
N LEU A 286 -2.03 5.83 9.29
CA LEU A 286 -1.82 4.65 10.15
C LEU A 286 -0.55 3.89 9.79
N LEU A 287 -0.25 3.73 8.49
CA LEU A 287 1.00 3.10 8.03
C LEU A 287 2.23 3.91 8.45
N VAL A 288 2.20 5.23 8.29
CA VAL A 288 3.28 6.12 8.78
C VAL A 288 3.47 5.99 10.30
N CYS A 289 2.38 5.95 11.08
CA CYS A 289 2.45 5.70 12.52
C CYS A 289 3.06 4.33 12.85
N ILE A 290 2.60 3.27 12.19
CA ILE A 290 3.05 1.89 12.41
C ILE A 290 4.54 1.75 12.11
N LEU A 291 5.03 2.41 11.07
CA LEU A 291 6.45 2.43 10.69
C LEU A 291 7.31 3.29 11.61
N GLY A 292 6.72 4.00 12.58
CA GLY A 292 7.44 4.68 13.67
C GLY A 292 7.42 6.21 13.61
N LYS A 293 6.62 6.83 12.72
CA LYS A 293 6.58 8.29 12.53
C LYS A 293 5.23 8.91 12.93
N ALA A 294 4.71 8.48 14.07
CA ALA A 294 3.39 8.91 14.59
C ALA A 294 3.30 10.40 14.95
N GLU A 295 4.44 11.05 15.22
CA GLU A 295 4.50 12.45 15.68
C GLU A 295 4.53 13.49 14.54
N THR A 296 4.45 13.07 13.29
CA THR A 296 4.53 13.99 12.14
C THR A 296 3.25 14.83 11.98
N ASP A 297 3.38 16.07 11.51
CA ASP A 297 2.24 16.94 11.20
C ASP A 297 1.31 16.30 10.15
N TYR A 298 1.87 15.51 9.23
CA TYR A 298 1.13 14.72 8.26
C TYR A 298 0.08 13.82 8.93
N VAL A 299 0.46 13.11 9.99
CA VAL A 299 -0.43 12.18 10.72
C VAL A 299 -1.64 12.92 11.30
N LYS A 300 -1.48 14.18 11.70
CA LYS A 300 -2.54 15.03 12.26
C LYS A 300 -3.37 15.77 11.21
N SER A 301 -2.92 15.74 9.95
CA SER A 301 -3.59 16.45 8.86
C SER A 301 -4.96 15.85 8.53
N CYS A 302 -5.84 16.69 7.99
CA CYS A 302 -7.17 16.29 7.56
C CYS A 302 -7.15 15.26 6.41
N ILE A 303 -8.09 14.31 6.47
CA ILE A 303 -8.22 13.19 5.51
C ILE A 303 -9.30 13.42 4.43
N ASN A 304 -10.06 14.51 4.52
CA ASN A 304 -11.29 14.73 3.75
C ASN A 304 -11.11 15.46 2.41
N ASN A 305 -9.86 15.68 1.96
CA ASN A 305 -9.57 16.41 0.73
C ASN A 305 -8.46 15.73 -0.05
N ARG A 306 -8.37 16.03 -1.35
CA ARG A 306 -7.40 15.45 -2.29
C ARG A 306 -6.07 16.22 -2.36
N LEU A 307 -5.83 17.17 -1.45
CA LEU A 307 -4.58 17.93 -1.46
C LEU A 307 -3.48 17.07 -0.86
N LEU A 308 -2.42 16.86 -1.63
CA LEU A 308 -1.22 16.20 -1.16
C LEU A 308 -0.67 16.95 0.06
N LYS A 309 -0.27 16.18 1.06
CA LYS A 309 0.33 16.68 2.30
C LYS A 309 1.84 16.48 2.28
N CYS A 310 2.58 17.36 2.91
CA CYS A 310 4.01 17.12 3.10
C CYS A 310 4.22 16.12 4.23
N LEU A 311 5.03 15.09 3.99
CA LEU A 311 5.51 14.17 5.00
C LEU A 311 7.02 14.39 5.20
N THR A 312 7.39 14.76 6.42
CA THR A 312 8.77 14.72 6.92
C THR A 312 8.98 13.43 7.71
N LEU A 313 10.18 12.83 7.64
CA LEU A 313 10.53 11.62 8.39
C LEU A 313 11.47 11.98 9.55
#